data_AF-A0A401TE16-F1
#
_entry.id   AF-A0A401TE16-F1
#
_cell.length_a   1.000
_cell.length_b   1.000
_cell.length_c   1.000
_cell.angle_alpha   90.00
_cell.angle_beta   90.00
_cell.angle_gamma   90.00
#
_symmetry.space_group_name_H-M   'P 1'
#
loop_
_entity.id
_entity.type
_entity.pdbx_description
1 polymer ?
#
loop_
_entity_poly.entity_id
_entity_poly.type
_entity_poly.pdbx_seq_one_letter_code
_entity_poly.pdbx_strand_id
1 'polypeptide(L)'
;LAIHFLQAYPSMKQLGAWTRDLVHRVEQLAKWAETTHPPIIFWISGFTFPTGFLTAVLQLAARKNTISVDSLSWEFIVSVVDDNNLLEPPKVQ
;
A
#
# COMPACT_ATOMS: atom_id res chain seq x y z
N LEU A 1 -18.26 7.88 24.52
CA LEU A 1 -16.99 7.11 24.50
C LEU A 1 -16.94 6.01 23.42
N ALA A 2 -17.71 6.12 22.32
CA ALA A 2 -17.85 5.04 21.31
C ALA A 2 -17.55 5.50 19.87
N ILE A 3 -16.80 6.60 19.69
CA ILE A 3 -16.54 7.19 18.37
C ILE A 3 -15.17 6.73 17.81
N HIS A 4 -14.23 6.31 18.66
CA HIS A 4 -12.87 5.98 18.21
C HIS A 4 -12.71 4.61 17.52
N PHE A 5 -13.56 3.62 17.82
CA PHE A 5 -13.50 2.30 17.17
C PHE A 5 -14.19 2.24 15.80
N LEU A 6 -14.95 3.28 15.42
CA LEU A 6 -15.62 3.38 14.12
C LEU A 6 -14.68 3.81 12.97
N GLN A 7 -13.39 4.07 13.25
CA GLN A 7 -12.37 4.39 12.24
C GLN A 7 -11.46 3.20 11.88
N ALA A 8 -11.79 1.99 12.30
CA ALA A 8 -11.10 0.79 11.82
C ALA A 8 -11.53 0.43 10.39
N TYR A 9 -10.68 -0.30 9.66
CA TYR A 9 -11.05 -0.83 8.34
C TYR A 9 -12.22 -1.83 8.48
N PRO A 10 -13.25 -1.77 7.62
CA PRO A 10 -14.39 -2.67 7.68
C PRO A 10 -13.93 -4.11 7.46
N SER A 11 -14.46 -5.05 8.25
CA SER A 11 -14.07 -6.46 8.19
C SER A 11 -15.20 -7.37 8.65
N MET A 12 -15.32 -8.53 8.00
CA MET A 12 -16.20 -9.63 8.40
C MET A 12 -15.46 -10.71 9.22
N LYS A 13 -14.19 -10.47 9.57
CA LYS A 13 -13.38 -11.39 10.39
C LYS A 13 -13.91 -11.41 11.83
N GLN A 14 -13.89 -12.57 12.47
CA GLN A 14 -14.09 -12.67 13.93
C GLN A 14 -13.02 -11.87 14.67
N LEU A 15 -13.33 -11.40 15.88
CA LEU A 15 -12.45 -10.50 16.65
C LEU A 15 -11.00 -11.00 16.74
N GLY A 16 -10.78 -12.28 17.08
CA GLY A 16 -9.42 -12.82 17.17
C GLY A 16 -8.64 -12.78 15.84
N ALA A 17 -9.31 -13.07 14.72
CA ALA A 17 -8.70 -12.96 13.39
C ALA A 17 -8.49 -11.50 12.97
N TRP A 18 -9.44 -10.62 13.31
CA TRP A 18 -9.32 -9.18 13.07
C TRP A 18 -8.16 -8.54 13.84
N THR A 19 -7.99 -8.89 15.13
CA THR A 19 -6.88 -8.37 15.95
C THR A 19 -5.53 -8.81 15.40
N ARG A 20 -5.39 -10.06 14.97
CA ARG A 20 -4.15 -10.52 14.32
C ARG A 20 -3.89 -9.76 13.02
N ASP A 21 -4.90 -9.57 12.18
CA ASP A 21 -4.77 -8.80 10.94
C ASP A 21 -4.36 -7.35 11.21
N LEU A 22 -4.93 -6.73 12.26
CA LEU A 22 -4.54 -5.39 12.69
C LEU A 22 -3.07 -5.33 13.11
N VAL A 23 -2.57 -6.30 13.88
CA VAL A 23 -1.15 -6.36 14.27
C VAL A 23 -0.25 -6.40 13.03
N HIS A 24 -0.54 -7.27 12.05
CA HIS A 24 0.25 -7.35 10.81
C HIS A 24 0.23 -6.03 10.02
N ARG A 25 -0.93 -5.36 9.95
CA ARG A 25 -1.04 -4.04 9.30
C ARG A 25 -0.22 -2.96 9.99
N VAL A 26 -0.15 -2.98 11.32
CA VAL A 26 0.67 -2.03 12.07
C VAL A 26 2.15 -2.32 11.87
N GLU A 27 2.55 -3.59 11.96
CA GLU A 27 3.93 -4.04 11.77
C GLU A 27 4.48 -3.65 10.39
N GLN A 28 3.71 -3.80 9.30
CA GLN A 28 4.19 -3.39 7.98
C GLN A 28 4.49 -1.87 7.93
N LEU A 29 3.62 -1.06 8.54
CA LEU A 29 3.72 0.41 8.49
C LEU A 29 4.86 0.88 9.38
N ALA A 30 5.03 0.25 10.56
CA ALA A 30 6.15 0.49 11.45
C ALA A 30 7.48 0.15 10.74
N LYS A 31 7.58 -1.03 10.12
CA LYS A 31 8.76 -1.45 9.36
C LYS A 31 9.08 -0.48 8.22
N TRP A 32 8.08 0.01 7.49
CA TRP A 32 8.32 1.02 6.47
C TRP A 32 8.81 2.34 7.09
N ALA A 33 8.20 2.80 8.17
CA ALA A 33 8.59 4.04 8.86
C ALA A 33 10.02 4.02 9.41
N GLU A 34 10.58 2.84 9.70
CA GLU A 34 11.97 2.65 10.12
C GLU A 34 12.99 2.81 8.98
N THR A 35 12.53 2.85 7.73
CA THR A 35 13.40 2.90 6.54
C THR A 35 13.29 4.23 5.79
N THR A 36 14.40 4.73 5.26
CA THR A 36 14.42 5.94 4.42
C THR A 36 13.92 5.69 2.99
N HIS A 37 13.75 4.42 2.59
CA HIS A 37 13.39 4.02 1.24
C HIS A 37 12.06 3.24 1.23
N PRO A 38 11.22 3.44 0.20
CA PRO A 38 9.99 2.66 0.06
C PRO A 38 10.31 1.16 -0.17
N PRO A 39 9.50 0.24 0.39
CA PRO A 39 9.53 -1.17 0.02
C PRO A 39 9.37 -1.39 -1.48
N ILE A 40 9.92 -2.51 -1.98
CA ILE A 40 9.72 -2.93 -3.38
C ILE A 40 8.28 -3.42 -3.59
N ILE A 41 7.73 -4.10 -2.58
CA ILE A 41 6.38 -4.69 -2.60
C ILE A 41 5.56 -4.05 -1.47
N PHE A 42 4.35 -3.63 -1.78
CA PHE A 42 3.39 -3.10 -0.81
C PHE A 42 2.18 -4.02 -0.70
N TRP A 43 1.77 -4.38 0.53
CA TRP A 43 0.50 -5.05 0.77
C TRP A 43 -0.64 -4.03 0.73
N ILE A 44 -1.14 -3.74 -0.48
CA ILE A 44 -2.15 -2.70 -0.74
C ILE A 44 -3.39 -2.87 0.14
N SER A 45 -3.89 -4.10 0.32
CA SER A 45 -5.07 -4.35 1.16
C SER A 45 -4.82 -4.12 2.65
N GLY A 46 -3.56 -3.94 3.07
CA GLY A 46 -3.17 -3.58 4.42
C GLY A 46 -3.43 -2.11 4.76
N PHE A 47 -3.57 -1.23 3.77
CA PHE A 47 -3.92 0.18 3.98
C PHE A 47 -5.41 0.36 4.29
N THR A 48 -5.72 1.31 5.18
CA THR A 48 -7.12 1.72 5.44
C THR A 48 -7.72 2.49 4.26
N PHE A 49 -6.90 3.30 3.58
CA PHE A 49 -7.30 4.14 2.45
C PHE A 49 -6.33 3.98 1.26
N PRO A 50 -6.38 2.86 0.52
CA PRO A 50 -5.43 2.56 -0.55
C PRO A 50 -5.43 3.60 -1.67
N THR A 51 -6.58 4.24 -1.96
CA THR A 51 -6.68 5.29 -2.98
C THR A 51 -5.76 6.49 -2.69
N GLY A 52 -5.63 6.88 -1.42
CA GLY A 52 -4.73 7.99 -1.05
C GLY A 52 -3.27 7.66 -1.33
N PHE A 53 -2.86 6.42 -1.07
CA PHE A 53 -1.53 5.93 -1.40
C PHE A 53 -1.30 5.93 -2.93
N LEU A 54 -2.23 5.40 -3.72
CA LEU A 54 -2.11 5.39 -5.17
C LEU A 54 -2.00 6.83 -5.74
N THR A 55 -2.81 7.76 -5.23
CA THR A 55 -2.70 9.18 -5.62
C THR A 55 -1.32 9.76 -5.28
N ALA A 56 -0.76 9.44 -4.10
CA ALA A 56 0.57 9.89 -3.72
C ALA A 56 1.66 9.32 -4.66
N VAL A 57 1.54 8.06 -5.09
CA VAL A 57 2.46 7.45 -6.06
C VAL A 57 2.37 8.14 -7.43
N LEU A 58 1.15 8.41 -7.93
CA LEU A 58 0.97 9.18 -9.17
C LEU A 58 1.60 10.57 -9.08
N GLN A 59 1.39 11.28 -7.96
CA GLN A 59 1.99 12.59 -7.72
C GLN A 59 3.53 12.51 -7.66
N LEU A 60 4.09 11.48 -7.02
CA LEU A 60 5.53 11.26 -6.97
C LEU A 60 6.11 11.00 -8.37
N ALA A 61 5.45 10.16 -9.17
CA ALA A 61 5.85 9.88 -10.55
C ALA A 61 5.74 11.13 -11.44
N ALA A 62 4.65 11.89 -11.33
CA ALA A 62 4.45 13.13 -12.07
C ALA A 62 5.57 14.15 -11.79
N ARG A 63 5.92 14.33 -10.50
CA ARG A 63 7.03 15.20 -10.07
C ARG A 63 8.38 14.71 -10.58
N LYS A 64 8.63 13.41 -10.52
CA LYS A 64 9.89 12.80 -11.02
C LYS A 64 10.07 13.03 -12.52
N ASN A 65 8.99 12.98 -13.28
CA ASN A 65 9.00 13.09 -14.75
C ASN A 65 8.67 14.51 -15.25
N THR A 66 8.39 15.47 -14.38
CA THR A 66 7.99 16.85 -14.73
C THR A 66 6.78 16.90 -15.69
N ILE A 67 5.78 16.06 -15.45
CA ILE A 67 4.53 16.00 -16.23
C ILE A 67 3.32 16.25 -15.34
N SER A 68 2.15 16.46 -15.95
CA SER A 68 0.88 16.57 -15.21
C SER A 68 0.52 15.23 -14.56
N VAL A 69 -0.13 15.26 -13.40
CA VAL A 69 -0.68 14.04 -12.78
C VAL A 69 -1.83 13.47 -13.63
N ASP A 70 -2.57 14.34 -14.33
CA ASP A 70 -3.72 13.94 -15.16
C ASP A 70 -3.29 13.18 -16.43
N SER A 71 -2.01 13.27 -16.83
CA SER A 71 -1.48 12.50 -17.95
C SER A 71 -1.03 11.09 -17.56
N LEU A 72 -1.11 10.72 -16.28
CA LEU A 72 -0.74 9.41 -15.79
C LEU A 72 -1.97 8.52 -15.57
N SER A 73 -1.82 7.22 -15.85
CA SER A 73 -2.82 6.19 -15.59
C SER A 73 -2.18 4.94 -14.99
N TRP A 74 -2.98 4.11 -14.35
CA TRP A 74 -2.55 2.80 -13.85
C TRP A 74 -2.73 1.73 -14.92
N GLU A 75 -1.73 0.84 -15.03
CA GLU A 75 -1.80 -0.40 -15.79
C GLU A 75 -1.47 -1.56 -14.86
N PHE A 76 -2.10 -2.73 -15.08
CA PHE A 76 -1.94 -3.91 -14.24
C PHE A 76 -1.63 -5.14 -15.09
N ILE A 77 -0.59 -5.87 -14.71
CA ILE A 77 -0.19 -7.12 -15.35
C ILE A 77 -0.24 -8.22 -14.29
N VAL A 78 -0.89 -9.34 -14.62
CA VAL A 78 -0.92 -10.50 -13.73
C VAL A 78 0.44 -11.19 -13.79
N SER A 79 1.15 -11.22 -12.66
CA SER A 79 2.42 -11.93 -12.52
C SER A 79 2.21 -13.35 -12.01
N VAL A 80 2.94 -14.32 -12.57
CA VAL A 80 3.04 -15.70 -12.05
C VAL A 80 4.26 -15.91 -11.15
N VAL A 81 5.09 -14.86 -10.99
CA VAL A 81 6.29 -14.89 -10.15
C VAL A 81 5.87 -14.76 -8.69
N ASP A 82 6.41 -15.64 -7.85
CA ASP A 82 6.23 -15.57 -6.40
C ASP A 82 6.80 -14.28 -5.82
N ASP A 83 6.13 -13.71 -4.82
CA ASP A 83 6.49 -12.44 -4.19
C ASP A 83 7.95 -12.44 -3.67
N ASN A 84 8.48 -13.57 -3.21
CA ASN A 84 9.86 -13.65 -2.71
C ASN A 84 10.92 -13.46 -3.81
N ASN A 85 10.54 -13.64 -5.08
CA ASN A 85 11.42 -13.48 -6.24
C ASN A 85 11.35 -12.08 -6.86
N LEU A 86 10.48 -11.20 -6.36
CA LEU A 86 10.35 -9.81 -6.81
C LEU A 86 11.32 -8.89 -6.05
N LEU A 87 12.60 -9.02 -6.36
CA LEU A 87 13.69 -8.29 -5.68
C LEU A 87 13.99 -6.91 -6.28
N GLU A 88 13.40 -6.58 -7.43
CA GLU A 88 13.69 -5.36 -8.17
C GLU A 88 12.40 -4.59 -8.47
N PRO A 89 12.45 -3.23 -8.48
CA PRO A 89 11.31 -2.44 -8.92
C PRO A 89 10.97 -2.74 -10.39
N PRO A 90 9.70 -2.61 -10.79
CA PRO A 90 9.30 -2.82 -12.18
C PRO A 90 10.06 -1.87 -13.10
N LYS A 91 10.53 -2.41 -14.23
CA LYS A 91 11.15 -1.59 -15.28
C LYS A 91 10.08 -0.64 -15.82
N VAL A 92 10.36 0.66 -15.73
CA VAL A 92 9.51 1.70 -16.34
C VAL A 92 9.46 1.42 -17.84
N GLN A 93 8.26 1.22 -18.38
CA GLN A 93 8.05 1.17 -19.83
C GLN A 93 8.10 2.57 -20.42
#